data_AF-A0A2U3NTE4-F1
#
_entry.id   AF-A0A2U3NTE4-F1
#
_cell.length_a   1.000
_cell.length_b   1.000
_cell.length_c   1.000
_cell.angle_alpha   90.00
_cell.angle_beta   90.00
_cell.angle_gamma   90.00
#
_symmetry.space_group_name_H-M   'P 1'
#
loop_
_entity.id
_entity.type
_entity.pdbx_description
1 polymer ?
#
loop_
_entity_poly.entity_id
_entity_poly.type
_entity_poly.pdbx_seq_one_letter_code
_entity_poly.pdbx_strand_id
1 'polypeptide(L)'
;VLVQFLLCAACLFALVMNGAQPGKRTVAAIQEPPRASQPVSQEGAVVAATVGSVTARSANGYTQTYLVTPDTTVIAHGSGQQGTAAPHFTVNDRVVILGTIRGGRLFATTVAYRDAGNGAGTPMDYVEGQLVSPVTGH
;
A
#
# COMPACT_ATOMS: atom_id res chain seq x y z
N VAL A 1 -9.79 -47.02 -64.40
CA VAL A 1 -8.77 -46.97 -65.47
C VAL A 1 -7.90 -45.76 -65.14
N LEU A 2 -6.70 -45.84 -64.58
CA LEU A 2 -5.54 -46.66 -64.90
C LEU A 2 -4.56 -46.59 -63.69
N VAL A 3 -4.09 -47.75 -63.20
CA VAL A 3 -2.74 -48.02 -62.65
C VAL A 3 -2.32 -47.32 -61.32
N GLN A 4 -2.21 -47.93 -60.11
CA GLN A 4 -1.47 -49.15 -59.69
C GLN A 4 0.01 -48.82 -59.40
N PHE A 5 0.55 -49.35 -58.29
CA PHE A 5 1.97 -49.46 -57.93
C PHE A 5 2.68 -48.21 -57.36
N LEU A 6 3.01 -48.22 -56.07
CA LEU A 6 4.29 -48.71 -55.48
C LEU A 6 5.43 -47.67 -55.55
N LEU A 7 5.99 -47.40 -54.37
CA LEU A 7 7.43 -47.15 -54.14
C LEU A 7 8.08 -45.95 -54.85
N CYS A 8 8.47 -44.94 -54.07
CA CYS A 8 9.83 -44.44 -54.22
C CYS A 8 10.37 -43.93 -52.88
N ALA A 9 11.31 -44.70 -52.36
CA ALA A 9 12.05 -44.43 -51.14
C ALA A 9 13.01 -43.25 -51.35
N ALA A 10 12.74 -42.12 -50.71
CA ALA A 10 13.71 -41.10 -50.32
C ALA A 10 12.95 -40.23 -49.30
N CYS A 11 13.27 -40.18 -48.01
CA CYS A 11 14.52 -39.69 -47.47
C CYS A 11 14.71 -40.22 -46.03
N LEU A 12 15.40 -41.36 -45.88
CA LEU A 12 15.86 -41.88 -44.58
C LEU A 12 17.16 -41.18 -44.10
N PHE A 13 17.26 -39.86 -44.25
CA PHE A 13 18.48 -39.11 -43.87
C PHE A 13 18.27 -38.01 -42.83
N ALA A 14 17.23 -38.10 -42.00
CA ALA A 14 17.04 -37.13 -40.90
C ALA A 14 17.05 -37.76 -39.50
N LEU A 15 17.57 -38.99 -39.33
CA LEU A 15 17.61 -39.66 -38.02
C LEU A 15 18.99 -39.65 -37.35
N VAL A 16 20.00 -39.03 -37.96
CA VAL A 16 21.37 -38.98 -37.42
C VAL A 16 21.87 -37.55 -37.58
N MET A 17 21.49 -36.67 -36.64
CA MET A 17 22.26 -35.49 -36.18
C MET A 17 21.39 -34.58 -35.30
N ASN A 18 21.04 -35.03 -34.08
CA ASN A 18 21.25 -34.20 -32.88
C ASN A 18 20.93 -35.03 -31.63
N GLY A 19 21.96 -35.70 -31.13
CA GLY A 19 21.96 -36.20 -29.77
C GLY A 19 22.13 -35.05 -28.78
N ALA A 20 21.55 -35.24 -27.59
CA ALA A 20 21.72 -34.45 -26.37
C ALA A 20 21.08 -33.05 -26.40
N GLN A 21 20.17 -32.69 -25.50
CA GLN A 21 20.28 -32.77 -24.04
C GLN A 21 18.89 -32.93 -23.40
N PRO A 22 18.73 -33.65 -22.29
CA PRO A 22 17.60 -33.45 -21.39
C PRO A 22 17.79 -32.09 -20.71
N GLY A 23 17.39 -31.02 -21.41
CA GLY A 23 17.27 -29.69 -20.86
C GLY A 23 16.19 -29.72 -19.78
N LYS A 24 16.63 -30.01 -18.56
CA LYS A 24 15.97 -29.74 -17.27
C LYS A 24 14.84 -28.74 -17.49
N ARG A 25 13.59 -29.18 -17.34
CA ARG A 25 12.42 -28.31 -17.33
C ARG A 25 12.55 -27.40 -16.12
N THR A 26 13.31 -26.32 -16.27
CA THR A 26 13.38 -25.25 -15.28
C THR A 26 12.01 -24.58 -15.30
N VAL A 27 11.15 -24.99 -14.37
CA VAL A 27 9.98 -24.20 -14.00
C VAL A 27 10.55 -22.96 -13.32
N ALA A 28 10.72 -21.89 -14.10
CA ALA A 28 10.86 -20.57 -13.53
C ALA A 28 9.52 -20.28 -12.83
N ALA A 29 9.51 -20.37 -11.50
CA ALA A 29 8.43 -19.78 -10.73
C ALA A 29 8.45 -18.29 -11.07
N ILE A 30 7.48 -17.82 -11.85
CA ILE A 30 7.23 -16.39 -12.02
C ILE A 30 6.82 -15.92 -10.63
N GLN A 31 7.78 -15.36 -9.90
CA GLN A 31 7.50 -14.71 -8.65
C GLN A 31 6.77 -13.42 -9.03
N GLU A 32 5.44 -13.44 -8.93
CA GLU A 32 4.61 -12.26 -9.12
C GLU A 32 5.22 -11.13 -8.27
N PRO A 33 5.52 -9.95 -8.85
CA PRO A 33 6.01 -8.82 -8.08
C PRO A 33 5.06 -8.59 -6.89
N PRO A 34 5.58 -8.31 -5.68
CA PRO A 34 4.73 -8.00 -4.54
C PRO A 34 3.73 -6.92 -4.96
N ARG A 35 2.42 -7.19 -4.82
CA ARG A 35 1.40 -6.20 -5.18
C ARG A 35 1.70 -4.91 -4.42
N ALA A 36 2.03 -3.87 -5.17
CA ALA A 36 2.33 -2.56 -4.59
C ALA A 36 1.14 -2.10 -3.76
N SER A 37 1.43 -1.65 -2.54
CA SER A 37 0.44 -1.09 -1.63
C SER A 37 -0.15 0.18 -2.24
N GLN A 38 -1.46 0.21 -2.49
CA GLN A 38 -2.08 1.35 -3.17
C GLN A 38 -2.53 2.41 -2.16
N PRO A 39 -2.07 3.67 -2.26
CA PRO A 39 -2.45 4.72 -1.32
C PRO A 39 -3.91 5.13 -1.52
N VAL A 40 -4.57 5.50 -0.42
CA VAL A 40 -5.94 6.02 -0.40
C VAL A 40 -6.07 7.16 0.60
N SER A 41 -7.03 8.05 0.34
CA SER A 41 -7.39 9.15 1.24
C SER A 41 -8.91 9.25 1.32
N GLN A 42 -9.44 9.43 2.52
CA GLN A 42 -10.84 9.65 2.77
C GLN A 42 -11.05 10.76 3.78
N GLU A 43 -11.92 11.69 3.45
CA GLU A 43 -12.45 12.68 4.37
C GLU A 43 -13.92 12.37 4.68
N GLY A 44 -14.33 12.47 5.94
CA GLY A 44 -15.69 12.12 6.32
C GLY A 44 -16.01 12.29 7.80
N ALA A 45 -17.14 11.73 8.21
CA ALA A 45 -17.54 11.61 9.61
C ALA A 45 -17.33 10.16 10.09
N VAL A 46 -16.80 10.00 11.30
CA VAL A 46 -16.70 8.70 11.96
C VAL A 46 -18.11 8.17 12.22
N VAL A 47 -18.38 6.93 11.82
CA VAL A 47 -19.65 6.23 12.08
C VAL A 47 -19.48 5.08 13.07
N ALA A 48 -18.26 4.56 13.21
CA ALA A 48 -17.88 3.63 14.27
C ALA A 48 -16.37 3.73 14.53
N ALA A 49 -15.96 3.57 15.79
CA ALA A 49 -14.56 3.50 16.17
C ALA A 49 -14.36 2.41 17.21
N THR A 50 -13.30 1.62 17.02
CA THR A 50 -12.81 0.64 17.98
C THR A 50 -11.32 0.85 18.18
N VAL A 51 -10.71 0.10 19.10
CA VAL A 51 -9.26 0.14 19.33
C VAL A 51 -8.47 -0.15 18.05
N GLY A 52 -8.95 -1.09 17.21
CA GLY A 52 -8.24 -1.56 16.02
C GLY A 52 -8.85 -1.12 14.68
N SER A 53 -9.89 -0.29 14.68
CA SER A 53 -10.52 0.14 13.43
C SER A 53 -11.28 1.45 13.54
N VAL A 54 -11.33 2.18 12.43
CA VAL A 54 -12.23 3.32 12.24
C VAL A 54 -13.07 3.11 11.01
N THR A 55 -14.38 3.28 11.15
CA THR A 55 -15.30 3.35 10.02
C THR A 55 -15.71 4.80 9.81
N ALA A 56 -15.51 5.31 8.60
CA ALA A 56 -15.86 6.66 8.23
C ALA A 56 -16.79 6.68 7.02
N ARG A 57 -17.70 7.66 7.01
CA ARG A 57 -18.61 7.95 5.91
C ARG A 57 -18.26 9.28 5.27
N SER A 58 -17.94 9.25 3.99
CA SER A 58 -17.68 10.43 3.16
C SER A 58 -18.95 11.25 2.92
N ALA A 59 -18.79 12.50 2.46
CA ALA A 59 -19.93 13.38 2.15
C ALA A 59 -20.87 12.81 1.07
N ASN A 60 -20.35 12.01 0.14
CA ASN A 60 -21.13 11.29 -0.88
C ASN A 60 -21.82 10.01 -0.36
N GLY A 61 -21.75 9.73 0.95
CA GLY A 61 -22.37 8.56 1.59
C GLY A 61 -21.53 7.29 1.55
N TYR A 62 -20.38 7.28 0.87
CA TYR A 62 -19.52 6.10 0.82
C TYR A 62 -18.88 5.81 2.18
N THR A 63 -18.99 4.56 2.64
CA THR A 63 -18.54 4.14 3.98
C THR A 63 -17.43 3.10 3.85
N GLN A 64 -16.32 3.33 4.55
CA GLN A 64 -15.20 2.39 4.59
C GLN A 64 -14.71 2.18 6.01
N THR A 65 -14.24 0.97 6.28
CA THR A 65 -13.58 0.60 7.54
C THR A 65 -12.09 0.43 7.29
N TYR A 66 -11.29 1.18 8.05
CA TYR A 66 -9.84 1.12 8.06
C TYR A 66 -9.37 0.38 9.31
N LEU A 67 -8.38 -0.49 9.11
CA LEU A 67 -7.66 -1.13 10.22
C LEU A 67 -6.62 -0.17 10.74
N VAL A 68 -6.56 -0.07 12.06
CA VAL A 68 -5.60 0.75 12.79
C VAL A 68 -4.58 -0.19 13.40
N THR A 69 -3.32 0.12 13.18
CA THR A 69 -2.18 -0.65 13.66
C THR A 69 -1.35 0.20 14.61
N PRO A 70 -0.43 -0.38 15.39
CA PRO A 70 0.48 0.41 16.22
C PRO A 70 1.28 1.48 15.44
N ASP A 71 1.52 1.25 14.14
CA ASP A 71 2.22 2.20 13.26
C ASP A 71 1.33 3.34 12.73
N THR A 72 0.03 3.30 13.01
CA THR A 72 -0.90 4.34 12.58
C THR A 72 -0.70 5.60 13.41
N THR A 73 -0.48 6.73 12.73
CA THR A 73 -0.42 8.05 13.37
C THR A 73 -1.83 8.56 13.63
N VAL A 74 -2.15 8.80 14.88
CA VAL A 74 -3.42 9.39 15.32
C VAL A 74 -3.18 10.84 15.70
N ILE A 75 -3.87 11.76 15.03
CA ILE A 75 -3.80 13.20 15.32
C ILE A 75 -5.14 13.60 15.94
N ALA A 76 -5.18 13.54 17.26
CA ALA A 76 -6.28 14.02 18.07
C ALA A 76 -6.16 15.55 18.26
N HIS A 77 -7.12 16.19 18.92
CA HIS A 77 -7.04 17.62 19.26
C HIS A 77 -5.67 17.97 19.88
N GLY A 78 -4.86 18.74 19.15
CA GLY A 78 -3.58 19.31 19.62
C GLY A 78 -2.42 18.32 19.82
N SER A 79 -2.59 17.02 19.59
CA SER A 79 -1.51 16.03 19.79
C SER A 79 -1.51 14.94 18.70
N GLY A 80 -0.33 14.75 18.10
CA GLY A 80 -0.05 13.59 17.26
C GLY A 80 0.60 12.49 18.09
N GLN A 81 -0.02 11.31 18.15
CA GLN A 81 0.54 10.12 18.80
C GLN A 81 0.41 8.91 17.87
N GLN A 82 1.37 7.99 17.92
CA GLN A 82 1.19 6.67 17.31
C GLN A 82 0.26 5.84 18.21
N GLY A 83 -0.68 5.10 17.64
CA GLY A 83 -1.52 4.23 18.47
C GLY A 83 -2.88 3.85 17.90
N THR A 84 -3.78 3.55 18.84
CA THR A 84 -5.13 3.01 18.60
C THR A 84 -6.11 4.14 18.29
N ALA A 85 -7.18 3.85 17.53
CA ALA A 85 -8.12 4.91 17.16
C ALA A 85 -9.13 5.25 18.26
N ALA A 86 -9.61 4.26 19.00
CA ALA A 86 -10.32 4.51 20.24
C ALA A 86 -9.32 4.70 21.39
N PRO A 87 -9.60 5.57 22.38
CA PRO A 87 -10.80 6.42 22.52
C PRO A 87 -10.68 7.79 21.81
N HIS A 88 -9.67 8.00 20.97
CA HIS A 88 -9.35 9.31 20.38
C HIS A 88 -10.41 9.85 19.42
N PHE A 89 -11.26 8.99 18.87
CA PHE A 89 -12.37 9.38 17.99
C PHE A 89 -13.70 8.77 18.43
N THR A 90 -14.76 9.54 18.29
CA THR A 90 -16.15 9.21 18.59
C THR A 90 -17.04 9.36 17.35
N VAL A 91 -18.25 8.81 17.41
CA VAL A 91 -19.21 8.93 16.30
C VAL A 91 -19.53 10.41 16.04
N ASN A 92 -19.58 10.76 14.75
CA ASN A 92 -19.75 12.11 14.18
C ASN A 92 -18.49 12.99 14.16
N ASP A 93 -17.35 12.52 14.67
CA ASP A 93 -16.11 13.27 14.52
C ASP A 93 -15.73 13.41 13.05
N ARG A 94 -15.37 14.64 12.64
CA ARG A 94 -14.91 14.91 11.29
C ARG A 94 -13.43 14.58 11.18
N VAL A 95 -13.10 13.66 10.29
CA VAL A 95 -11.76 13.13 10.14
C VAL A 95 -11.27 13.16 8.71
N VAL A 96 -9.95 13.16 8.58
CA VAL A 96 -9.21 12.81 7.36
C VAL A 96 -8.42 11.55 7.67
N ILE A 97 -8.58 10.53 6.84
CA ILE A 97 -7.93 9.22 6.96
C ILE A 97 -7.04 9.04 5.75
N LEU A 98 -5.75 8.86 5.99
CA LEU A 98 -4.80 8.39 4.99
C LEU A 98 -4.55 6.91 5.24
N GLY A 99 -4.48 6.15 4.16
CA GLY A 99 -4.27 4.72 4.27
C GLY A 99 -3.71 4.08 3.03
N THR A 100 -3.64 2.76 3.10
CA THR A 100 -3.20 1.91 2.00
C THR A 100 -4.07 0.68 1.87
N ILE A 101 -4.22 0.19 0.64
CA ILE A 101 -4.84 -1.10 0.35
C ILE A 101 -3.73 -2.16 0.31
N ARG A 102 -3.81 -3.13 1.22
CA ARG A 102 -2.91 -4.31 1.26
C ARG A 102 -3.74 -5.58 1.36
N GLY A 103 -3.56 -6.49 0.39
CA GLY A 103 -4.33 -7.75 0.35
C GLY A 103 -5.85 -7.53 0.31
N GLY A 104 -6.32 -6.42 -0.29
CA GLY A 104 -7.75 -6.06 -0.34
C GLY A 104 -8.32 -5.45 0.94
N ARG A 105 -7.50 -5.23 1.98
CA ARG A 105 -7.90 -4.57 3.23
C ARG A 105 -7.33 -3.17 3.30
N LEU A 106 -8.09 -2.25 3.89
CA LEU A 106 -7.68 -0.88 4.13
C LEU A 106 -6.94 -0.79 5.46
N PHE A 107 -5.72 -0.27 5.43
CA PHE A 107 -4.91 0.01 6.62
C PHE A 107 -4.73 1.52 6.71
N ALA A 108 -5.11 2.11 7.83
CA ALA A 108 -4.82 3.51 8.10
C ALA A 108 -3.34 3.69 8.38
N THR A 109 -2.72 4.64 7.68
CA THR A 109 -1.40 5.17 8.05
C THR A 109 -1.57 6.39 8.95
N THR A 110 -2.64 7.16 8.74
CA THR A 110 -2.97 8.33 9.56
C THR A 110 -4.48 8.45 9.76
N VAL A 111 -4.91 8.78 10.96
CA VAL A 111 -6.29 9.22 11.26
C VAL A 111 -6.18 10.56 12.00
N ALA A 112 -6.76 11.62 11.44
CA ALA A 112 -6.66 12.96 12.00
C ALA A 112 -8.03 13.62 12.12
N TYR A 113 -8.26 14.40 13.19
CA TYR A 113 -9.36 15.37 13.16
C TYR A 113 -9.12 16.35 12.02
N ARG A 114 -10.18 16.62 11.25
CA ARG A 114 -10.12 17.56 10.13
C ARG A 114 -9.63 18.94 10.56
N ASP A 115 -10.03 19.36 11.77
CA ASP A 115 -9.77 20.69 12.31
C ASP A 115 -8.48 20.74 13.17
N ALA A 116 -7.67 19.68 13.20
CA ALA A 116 -6.44 19.61 14.01
C ALA A 116 -5.35 20.60 13.58
N GLY A 117 -5.40 21.12 12.35
CA GLY A 117 -4.43 22.07 11.80
C GLY A 117 -4.66 23.53 12.18
N ASN A 118 -5.70 23.87 12.95
CA ASN A 118 -6.06 25.25 13.28
C ASN A 118 -5.16 25.91 14.36
N GLY A 119 -3.92 25.43 14.53
CA GLY A 119 -2.93 26.08 15.41
C GLY A 119 -3.10 25.84 16.92
N ALA A 120 -3.94 24.86 17.32
CA ALA A 120 -4.08 24.45 18.73
C ALA A 120 -3.04 23.41 19.18
N GLY A 121 -2.16 22.96 18.28
CA GLY A 121 -1.00 22.15 18.64
C GLY A 121 -0.02 22.97 19.47
N THR A 122 0.58 22.37 20.48
CA THR A 122 1.66 23.00 21.25
C THR A 122 2.73 23.45 20.24
N PRO A 123 3.21 24.71 20.31
CA PRO A 123 4.32 25.15 19.46
C PRO A 123 5.45 24.14 19.55
N MET A 124 6.06 23.81 18.41
CA MET A 124 7.33 23.08 18.45
C MET A 124 8.27 23.85 19.38
N ASP A 125 8.82 23.18 20.39
CA ASP A 125 9.89 23.77 21.20
C ASP A 125 11.03 24.12 20.24
N TYR A 126 11.16 25.41 19.94
CA TYR A 126 12.24 25.90 19.13
C TYR A 126 13.50 25.70 19.97
N VAL A 127 14.32 24.71 19.62
CA VAL A 127 15.61 24.54 20.27
C VAL A 127 16.43 25.77 19.90
N GLU A 128 16.55 26.70 20.84
CA GLU A 128 17.47 27.84 20.83
C GLU A 128 18.90 27.31 20.74
N GLY A 129 19.34 26.95 19.53
CA GLY A 129 20.57 26.20 19.35
C GLY A 129 21.18 26.23 17.96
N GLN A 130 20.56 26.88 16.97
CA GLN A 130 21.25 27.19 15.72
C GLN A 130 22.03 28.49 15.89
N LEU A 131 23.14 28.44 16.62
CA LEU A 131 24.20 29.43 16.51
C LEU A 131 24.70 29.39 15.06
N VAL A 132 24.17 30.30 14.24
CA VAL A 132 24.79 30.64 12.97
C VAL A 132 26.16 31.22 13.30
N SER A 133 27.23 30.42 13.15
CA SER A 133 28.59 30.92 13.28
C SER A 133 28.76 32.09 12.31
N PRO A 134 29.06 33.32 12.78
CA PRO A 134 29.34 34.42 11.87
C PRO A 134 30.62 34.07 11.09
N VAL A 135 30.51 34.03 9.76
CA VAL A 135 31.69 33.92 8.90
C VAL A 135 32.56 35.15 9.16
N THR A 136 33.68 34.96 9.87
CA THR A 136 34.65 36.01 10.08
C THR A 136 35.56 36.00 8.86
N GLY A 137 35.48 37.07 8.07
CA GLY A 137 36.37 37.28 6.94
C GLY A 137 37.82 37.47 7.37
N HIS A 138 38.72 36.89 6.59
CA HIS A 138 40.14 37.26 6.50
C HIS A 138 40.45 37.53 5.03
#